data_AF-W7S9I2-F1
#
_entry.id   AF-W7S9I2-F1
#
_cell.length_a   1.000
_cell.length_b   1.000
_cell.length_c   1.000
_cell.angle_alpha   90.00
_cell.angle_beta   90.00
_cell.angle_gamma   90.00
#
_symmetry.space_group_name_H-M   'P 1'
#
loop_
_entity.id
_entity.type
_entity.pdbx_description
1 polymer ?
#
loop_
_entity_poly.entity_id
_entity_poly.type
_entity_poly.pdbx_seq_one_letter_code
_entity_poly.pdbx_strand_id
1 'polypeptide(L)' 'MIPYKHEPFTDFSQEANYNAYVEALNKVEGYLGQDYPLIIGGERITTE' A
#
# COMPACT_ATOMS: atom_id res chain seq x y z
N MET A 1 -9.44 18.56 -20.38
CA MET A 1 -8.40 17.51 -20.23
C MET A 1 -7.45 17.98 -19.15
N ILE A 2 -7.19 17.16 -18.12
CA ILE A 2 -6.20 17.49 -17.09
C ILE A 2 -4.84 17.06 -17.64
N PRO A 3 -3.82 17.94 -17.76
CA PRO A 3 -2.50 17.57 -18.23
C PRO A 3 -1.85 16.52 -17.32
N TYR A 4 -1.10 15.60 -17.90
CA TYR A 4 -0.29 14.64 -17.14
C TYR A 4 0.72 15.39 -16.24
N LYS A 5 0.85 14.91 -15.01
CA LYS A 5 1.83 15.36 -14.03
C LYS A 5 2.29 14.15 -13.21
N HIS A 6 3.59 14.07 -12.91
CA HIS A 6 4.11 13.05 -12.00
C HIS A 6 3.53 13.23 -10.59
N GLU A 7 3.36 12.15 -9.85
CA GLU A 7 3.08 12.26 -8.42
C GLU A 7 4.31 12.84 -7.70
N PRO A 8 4.12 13.77 -6.74
CA PRO A 8 5.22 14.29 -5.95
C PRO A 8 5.75 13.19 -5.01
N PHE A 9 7.06 13.20 -4.76
CA PHE A 9 7.60 12.39 -3.68
C PHE A 9 7.10 12.88 -2.32
N THR A 10 6.89 11.94 -1.41
CA THR A 10 6.58 12.26 -0.02
C THR A 10 7.82 12.86 0.66
N ASP A 11 7.65 14.03 1.29
CA ASP A 11 8.70 14.70 2.05
C ASP A 11 8.71 14.19 3.50
N PHE A 12 9.62 13.26 3.80
CA PHE A 12 9.76 12.68 5.12
C PHE A 12 10.51 13.57 6.14
N SER A 13 10.95 14.77 5.75
CA SER A 13 11.43 15.77 6.73
C SER A 13 10.27 16.39 7.52
N GLN A 14 9.04 16.30 6.99
CA GLN A 14 7.82 16.69 7.69
C GLN A 14 7.38 15.59 8.65
N GLU A 15 7.24 15.94 9.92
CA GLU A 15 6.88 15.02 11.00
C GLU A 15 5.57 14.26 10.72
N ALA A 16 4.56 14.93 10.15
CA ALA A 16 3.30 14.30 9.79
C ALA A 16 3.47 13.14 8.78
N ASN A 17 4.33 13.32 7.79
CA ASN A 17 4.59 12.29 6.78
C ASN A 17 5.40 11.12 7.37
N TYR A 18 6.36 11.42 8.25
CA TYR A 18 7.10 10.40 8.98
C TYR A 18 6.18 9.56 9.87
N ASN A 19 5.30 10.21 10.65
CA ASN A 19 4.36 9.52 11.54
C ASN A 19 3.38 8.64 10.75
N ALA A 20 2.83 9.14 9.64
CA ALA A 20 1.97 8.36 8.75
C ALA A 20 2.68 7.14 8.16
N TYR A 21 3.97 7.27 7.83
CA TYR A 21 4.79 6.15 7.35
C TYR A 21 5.00 5.08 8.43
N VAL A 22 5.37 5.49 9.65
CA VAL A 22 5.55 4.56 10.78
C VAL A 22 4.24 3.86 11.14
N GLU A 23 3.12 4.58 11.16
CA GLU A 23 1.79 3.99 11.37
C GLU A 23 1.46 2.95 10.30
N ALA A 24 1.74 3.26 9.03
CA ALA A 24 1.54 2.33 7.92
C ALA A 24 2.42 1.08 8.06
N LEU A 25 3.67 1.22 8.50
CA LEU A 25 4.57 0.07 8.77
C LEU A 25 3.98 -0.86 9.84
N ASN A 26 3.55 -0.31 10.99
CA ASN A 26 2.94 -1.09 12.06
C ASN A 26 1.66 -1.80 11.58
N LYS A 27 0.88 -1.14 10.73
CA LYS A 27 -0.34 -1.71 10.16
C LYS A 27 -0.04 -2.90 9.25
N VAL A 28 0.96 -2.79 8.37
CA VAL A 28 1.30 -3.87 7.43
C VAL A 28 2.07 -5.01 8.08
N GLU A 29 2.76 -4.77 9.19
CA GLU A 29 3.34 -5.83 10.02
C GLU A 29 2.26 -6.81 10.50
N GLY A 30 1.06 -6.31 10.85
CA GLY A 30 -0.10 -7.15 11.18
C GLY A 30 -0.65 -7.98 10.01
N TYR A 31 -0.16 -7.77 8.78
CA TYR A 31 -0.56 -8.55 7.59
C TYR A 31 0.44 -9.65 7.25
N LEU A 32 1.53 -9.79 8.02
CA LEU A 32 2.50 -10.86 7.81
C LEU A 32 1.85 -12.23 8.03
N GLY A 33 2.14 -13.16 7.11
CA GLY A 33 1.58 -14.51 7.13
C GLY A 33 0.17 -14.63 6.54
N GLN A 34 -0.39 -13.56 5.96
CA GLN A 34 -1.65 -13.64 5.21
C GLN A 34 -1.42 -14.21 3.81
N ASP A 35 -2.37 -15.03 3.36
CA ASP A 35 -2.42 -15.55 2.00
C ASP A 35 -3.12 -14.58 1.05
N TYR A 36 -2.56 -14.41 -0.14
CA TYR A 36 -3.11 -13.55 -1.19
C TYR A 36 -3.58 -14.43 -2.36
N PRO A 37 -4.89 -14.61 -2.55
CA PRO A 37 -5.43 -15.46 -3.62
C PRO A 37 -5.19 -14.85 -5.00
N LEU A 38 -5.18 -15.71 -6.02
CA LEU A 38 -5.19 -15.29 -7.42
C LEU A 38 -6.47 -14.52 -7.73
N ILE A 39 -6.40 -13.56 -8.66
CA ILE A 39 -7.57 -12.86 -9.20
C ILE A 39 -7.79 -13.32 -10.65
N ILE A 40 -8.83 -14.12 -10.90
CA ILE A 40 -9.20 -14.62 -12.23
C ILE A 40 -10.62 -14.18 -12.55
N GLY A 41 -10.79 -13.39 -13.61
CA GLY A 41 -12.12 -12.85 -13.96
C GLY A 41 -12.73 -11.91 -12.91
N GLY A 42 -11.93 -11.41 -11.97
CA GLY A 42 -12.40 -10.61 -10.82
C GLY A 42 -12.70 -11.43 -9.57
N GLU A 43 -12.65 -12.76 -9.63
CA GLU A 43 -12.87 -13.65 -8.49
C GLU A 43 -11.56 -14.05 -7.81
N ARG A 44 -11.62 -14.26 -6.49
CA ARG A 44 -10.49 -14.68 -5.64
C ARG A 44 -10.40 -16.20 -5.59
N ILE A 45 -9.27 -16.77 -5.97
CA ILE A 45 -9.03 -18.23 -6.01
C ILE A 45 -7.76 -18.59 -5.23
N THR A 46 -7.88 -19.49 -4.25
CA THR A 46 -6.77 -20.04 -3.45
C THR A 46 -6.36 -21.42 -3.99
N THR A 47 -5.07 -21.77 -3.90
CA THR A 47 -4.50 -23.08 -4.30
C THR A 47 -3.86 -23.78 -3.09
N GLU A 48 -3.79 -25.12 -3.11
CA GLU A 48 -3.09 -25.95 -2.10
C GLU A 48 -1.61 -26.16 -2.41
#